data_AF-A0AAD7QE54-F1
#
_entry.id   AF-A0AAD7QE54-F1
#
_cell.length_a   1.000
_cell.length_b   1.000
_cell.length_c   1.000
_cell.angle_alpha   90.00
_cell.angle_beta   90.00
_cell.angle_gamma   90.00
#
_symmetry.space_group_name_H-M   'P 1'
#
loop_
_entity.id
_entity.type
_entity.pdbx_description
1 polymer ?
#
loop_
_entity_poly.entity_id
_entity_poly.type
_entity_poly.pdbx_seq_one_letter_code
_entity_poly.pdbx_strand_id
1 'polypeptide(L)'
;MALRKAFLCFLLAGFLAFTIQIFFSSPISLDTLELPTASPFLLPINNQLQKVIKLGEGLLKDPDDVCVDEEGTLIQQLGMVGLEGGLIVCDSEKGLLKVGEDGVTVLVSHVNGSKLRFADDVIEASDGGLYFSVASTKFELHNWYLDVLEAKPHGQLIKYDPSSNETSVVLDKLAFANGVALSKEEDYLVICETWTYRCLKYWLNRVKKGETEIFIENLPGAPDNINLAPDGSFWIALFQLTSDGRFVHTSKVFKHLVASSPRLIKLMNGVYRKAMVVNVAADGKIIRKFDDPNGKVITL
;
A
#
# COMPACT_ATOMS: atom_id res chain seq x y z
N MET A 1 45.27 32.64 13.04
CA MET A 1 44.34 32.83 11.90
C MET A 1 44.37 31.66 10.91
N ALA A 2 45.55 31.16 10.50
CA ALA A 2 45.69 30.02 9.58
C ALA A 2 45.06 28.70 10.08
N LEU A 3 45.24 28.35 11.36
CA LEU A 3 44.67 27.12 11.96
C LEU A 3 43.12 27.11 11.93
N ARG A 4 42.48 28.26 12.17
CA ARG A 4 41.01 28.39 12.07
C ARG A 4 40.52 28.22 10.63
N LYS A 5 41.26 28.73 9.64
CA LYS A 5 40.93 28.55 8.21
C LYS A 5 41.09 27.09 7.79
N ALA A 6 42.17 26.43 8.19
CA ALA A 6 42.41 25.02 7.91
C ALA A 6 41.32 24.11 8.53
N PHE A 7 40.93 24.38 9.77
CA PHE A 7 39.84 23.66 10.44
C PHE A 7 38.50 23.83 9.73
N LEU A 8 38.17 25.06 9.31
CA LEU A 8 36.94 25.33 8.55
C LEU A 8 36.94 24.61 7.19
N CYS A 9 38.05 24.61 6.45
CA CYS A 9 38.16 23.88 5.19
C CYS A 9 38.01 22.37 5.38
N PHE A 10 38.57 21.80 6.45
CA PHE A 10 38.41 20.39 6.76
C PHE A 10 36.96 20.03 7.08
N LEU A 11 36.26 20.86 7.87
CA LEU A 11 34.83 20.68 8.14
C LEU A 11 33.99 20.77 6.87
N LEU A 12 34.27 21.74 5.99
CA LEU A 12 33.56 21.89 4.71
C LEU A 12 33.80 20.70 3.77
N ALA A 13 35.05 20.21 3.68
CA ALA A 13 35.39 19.04 2.88
C ALA A 13 34.72 17.77 3.42
N GLY A 14 34.71 17.59 4.75
CA GLY A 14 34.00 16.49 5.40
C GLY A 14 32.49 16.54 5.17
N PHE A 15 31.89 17.73 5.28
CA PHE A 15 30.47 17.93 4.98
C PHE A 15 30.12 17.64 3.52
N LEU A 16 30.96 18.10 2.59
CA LEU A 16 30.79 17.84 1.16
C LEU A 16 30.91 16.35 0.85
N ALA A 17 31.92 15.67 1.38
CA ALA A 17 32.11 14.22 1.20
C ALA A 17 30.92 13.42 1.76
N PHE A 18 30.45 13.78 2.96
CA PHE A 18 29.27 13.17 3.57
C PHE A 18 28.00 13.39 2.73
N THR A 19 27.81 14.59 2.21
CA THR A 19 26.68 14.93 1.34
C THR A 19 26.71 14.13 0.04
N ILE A 20 27.88 14.07 -0.62
CA ILE A 20 28.10 13.25 -1.82
C ILE A 20 27.81 11.78 -1.53
N GLN A 21 28.31 11.24 -0.41
CA GLN A 21 28.08 9.85 -0.03
C GLN A 21 26.58 9.55 0.18
N ILE A 22 25.83 10.45 0.83
CA ILE A 22 24.37 10.30 0.97
C ILE A 22 23.70 10.21 -0.39
N PHE A 23 24.07 11.10 -1.32
CA PHE A 23 23.45 11.13 -2.65
C PHE A 23 23.78 9.89 -3.49
N PHE A 24 25.05 9.43 -3.49
CA PHE A 24 25.46 8.27 -4.28
C PHE A 24 25.04 6.93 -3.65
N SER A 25 24.86 6.87 -2.34
CA SER A 25 24.44 5.66 -1.62
C SER A 25 22.95 5.67 -1.27
N SER A 26 22.17 6.63 -1.77
CA SER A 26 20.75 6.69 -1.46
C SER A 26 19.97 5.57 -2.19
N PRO A 27 19.10 4.83 -1.49
CA PRO A 27 18.28 3.80 -2.13
C PRO A 27 17.10 4.37 -2.95
N ILE A 28 16.84 5.68 -2.84
CA ILE A 28 15.77 6.39 -3.53
C ILE A 28 16.32 7.30 -4.65
N SER A 29 15.54 7.51 -5.70
CA SER A 29 15.89 8.35 -6.85
C SER A 29 15.92 9.84 -6.51
N LEU A 30 16.73 10.60 -7.27
CA LEU A 30 16.95 12.04 -7.10
C LEU A 30 15.77 12.91 -7.57
N ASP A 31 14.99 12.41 -8.54
CA ASP A 31 13.80 13.08 -9.06
C ASP A 31 12.58 12.64 -8.26
N THR A 32 12.00 13.54 -7.48
CA THR A 32 10.89 13.22 -6.57
C THR A 32 9.64 13.94 -7.01
N LEU A 33 8.49 13.23 -7.06
CA LEU A 33 7.19 13.84 -7.29
C LEU A 33 6.68 14.50 -6.01
N GLU A 34 5.92 15.58 -6.18
CA GLU A 34 5.11 16.14 -5.10
C GLU A 34 3.87 15.26 -4.91
N LEU A 35 3.68 14.73 -3.71
CA LEU A 35 2.48 13.97 -3.36
C LEU A 35 1.35 14.93 -2.96
N PRO A 36 0.10 14.65 -3.35
CA PRO A 36 -1.04 15.46 -2.93
C PRO A 36 -1.23 15.37 -1.41
N THR A 37 -1.85 16.41 -0.82
CA THR A 37 -2.17 16.43 0.60
C THR A 37 -3.52 15.77 0.85
N ALA A 38 -3.61 14.94 1.89
CA ALA A 38 -4.90 14.53 2.45
C ALA A 38 -5.75 15.78 2.73
N SER A 39 -7.00 15.77 2.27
CA SER A 39 -7.85 16.95 2.40
C SER A 39 -8.42 17.08 3.81
N PRO A 40 -8.59 18.31 4.33
CA PRO A 40 -9.29 18.54 5.57
C PRO A 40 -10.73 18.05 5.42
N PHE A 41 -11.07 17.01 6.19
CA PHE A 41 -12.33 16.31 6.01
C PHE A 41 -13.48 17.04 6.70
N LEU A 42 -14.58 17.26 5.96
CA LEU A 42 -15.71 18.06 6.43
C LEU A 42 -16.75 17.26 7.23
N LEU A 43 -16.69 15.92 7.24
CA LEU A 43 -17.58 15.12 8.08
C LEU A 43 -17.12 15.12 9.55
N PRO A 44 -18.04 15.22 10.52
CA PRO A 44 -17.70 15.20 11.94
C PRO A 44 -16.85 13.99 12.32
N ILE A 45 -15.86 14.19 13.18
CA ILE A 45 -15.14 13.09 13.83
C ILE A 45 -16.12 12.35 14.75
N ASN A 46 -16.07 11.02 14.77
CA ASN A 46 -16.85 10.20 15.69
C ASN A 46 -15.98 9.15 16.40
N ASN A 47 -16.57 8.39 17.33
CA ASN A 47 -15.89 7.31 18.08
C ASN A 47 -16.61 5.97 17.89
N GLN A 48 -17.27 5.76 16.75
CA GLN A 48 -18.09 4.55 16.56
C GLN A 48 -17.22 3.29 16.45
N LEU A 49 -15.99 3.37 15.93
CA LEU A 49 -15.05 2.23 15.97
C LEU A 49 -14.78 1.79 17.40
N GLN A 50 -14.77 2.71 18.38
CA GLN A 50 -14.53 2.37 19.80
C GLN A 50 -15.62 1.51 20.44
N LYS A 51 -16.72 1.24 19.74
CA LYS A 51 -17.80 0.35 20.19
C LYS A 51 -17.62 -1.10 19.72
N VAL A 52 -16.69 -1.37 18.80
CA VAL A 52 -16.43 -2.73 18.34
C VAL A 52 -15.64 -3.50 19.40
N ILE A 53 -15.82 -4.82 19.44
CA ILE A 53 -15.05 -5.70 20.32
C ILE A 53 -13.70 -5.96 19.65
N LYS A 54 -12.62 -5.61 20.33
CA LYS A 54 -11.27 -6.00 19.93
C LYS A 54 -11.09 -7.49 20.15
N LEU A 55 -10.77 -8.23 19.08
CA LEU A 55 -10.53 -9.67 19.16
C LEU A 55 -9.09 -10.01 19.59
N GLY A 56 -8.11 -9.12 19.36
CA GLY A 56 -6.72 -9.29 19.80
C GLY A 56 -5.83 -8.03 19.62
N GLU A 57 -4.67 -7.99 20.27
CA GLU A 57 -3.58 -7.00 20.08
C GLU A 57 -2.19 -7.65 20.06
N GLY A 58 -1.27 -7.08 19.28
CA GLY A 58 0.16 -7.35 19.34
C GLY A 58 0.90 -6.84 18.09
N LEU A 59 2.22 -6.67 18.21
CA LEU A 59 3.11 -6.73 17.05
C LEU A 59 3.14 -8.18 16.59
N LEU A 60 2.46 -8.42 15.48
CA LEU A 60 2.57 -9.65 14.74
C LEU A 60 4.06 -9.80 14.37
N LYS A 61 4.73 -10.76 15.03
CA LYS A 61 6.17 -11.05 14.84
C LYS A 61 6.45 -11.62 13.44
N ASP A 62 5.35 -12.03 12.82
CA ASP A 62 5.05 -12.73 11.58
C ASP A 62 3.63 -12.20 11.16
N PRO A 63 3.14 -12.47 9.95
CA PRO A 63 2.27 -11.67 9.04
C PRO A 63 1.08 -10.83 9.53
N ASP A 64 0.76 -9.73 8.81
CA ASP A 64 -0.35 -8.79 9.07
C ASP A 64 -1.76 -9.39 8.86
N ASP A 65 -1.91 -10.38 7.98
CA ASP A 65 -3.14 -11.15 7.78
C ASP A 65 -2.79 -12.65 7.76
N VAL A 66 -3.58 -13.48 8.45
CA VAL A 66 -3.20 -14.88 8.75
C VAL A 66 -4.39 -15.82 8.55
N CYS A 67 -4.28 -16.72 7.58
CA CYS A 67 -5.07 -17.94 7.54
C CYS A 67 -4.29 -19.06 8.22
N VAL A 68 -5.03 -19.92 8.89
CA VAL A 68 -4.51 -21.17 9.45
C VAL A 68 -5.11 -22.28 8.60
N ASP A 69 -4.27 -23.12 7.99
CA ASP A 69 -4.76 -24.36 7.39
C ASP A 69 -5.26 -25.31 8.49
N GLU A 70 -5.86 -26.45 8.11
CA GLU A 70 -6.37 -27.41 9.10
C GLU A 70 -5.25 -28.03 9.97
N GLU A 71 -3.99 -27.87 9.58
CA GLU A 71 -2.79 -28.44 10.21
C GLU A 71 -2.10 -27.45 11.15
N GLY A 72 -2.55 -26.19 11.19
CA GLY A 72 -2.00 -25.16 12.08
C GLY A 72 -0.88 -24.32 11.45
N THR A 73 -0.63 -24.40 10.15
CA THR A 73 0.41 -23.62 9.46
C THR A 73 -0.06 -22.16 9.28
N LEU A 74 0.75 -21.23 9.77
CA LEU A 74 0.54 -19.79 9.61
C LEU A 74 1.07 -19.34 8.25
N ILE A 75 0.26 -18.65 7.45
CA ILE A 75 0.66 -18.12 6.14
C ILE A 75 0.67 -16.58 6.17
N GLN A 76 1.65 -15.98 5.48
CA GLN A 76 1.76 -14.53 5.32
C GLN A 76 0.84 -13.97 4.28
N GLN A 77 -0.07 -13.08 4.70
CA GLN A 77 -1.12 -12.56 3.84
C GLN A 77 -1.26 -11.05 4.00
N LEU A 78 -1.53 -10.40 2.89
CA LEU A 78 -1.92 -8.98 2.80
C LEU A 78 -3.32 -8.87 2.17
N GLY A 79 -3.68 -9.84 1.31
CA GLY A 79 -5.03 -10.08 0.81
C GLY A 79 -5.25 -11.55 0.42
N MET A 80 -6.50 -12.00 0.54
CA MET A 80 -6.90 -13.38 0.25
C MET A 80 -8.30 -13.46 -0.34
N VAL A 81 -8.53 -14.47 -1.18
CA VAL A 81 -9.87 -14.85 -1.66
C VAL A 81 -10.05 -16.36 -1.60
N GLY A 82 -11.21 -16.80 -1.10
CA GLY A 82 -11.54 -18.22 -0.99
C GLY A 82 -12.19 -18.76 -2.25
N LEU A 83 -11.66 -19.88 -2.75
CA LEU A 83 -12.11 -20.59 -3.94
C LEU A 83 -12.55 -22.02 -3.59
N GLU A 84 -13.26 -22.67 -4.49
CA GLU A 84 -13.52 -24.11 -4.38
C GLU A 84 -12.19 -24.89 -4.41
N GLY A 85 -11.85 -25.57 -3.31
CA GLY A 85 -10.62 -26.35 -3.18
C GLY A 85 -9.36 -25.56 -2.80
N GLY A 86 -9.48 -24.34 -2.26
CA GLY A 86 -8.35 -23.64 -1.62
C GLY A 86 -8.51 -22.13 -1.47
N LEU A 87 -7.48 -21.50 -0.91
CA LEU A 87 -7.34 -20.05 -0.76
C LEU A 87 -6.32 -19.51 -1.75
N ILE A 88 -6.63 -18.40 -2.41
CA ILE A 88 -5.66 -17.61 -3.16
C ILE A 88 -5.16 -16.48 -2.27
N VAL A 89 -3.84 -16.28 -2.28
CA VAL A 89 -3.16 -15.44 -1.29
C VAL A 89 -2.08 -14.61 -1.97
N CYS A 90 -2.01 -13.33 -1.62
CA CYS A 90 -0.85 -12.49 -1.90
C CYS A 90 0.18 -12.60 -0.76
N ASP A 91 1.35 -13.14 -1.07
CA ASP A 91 2.54 -13.09 -0.22
C ASP A 91 3.45 -11.98 -0.73
N SER A 92 3.88 -11.08 0.16
CA SER A 92 4.67 -9.91 -0.20
C SER A 92 5.94 -10.27 -0.97
N GLU A 93 6.61 -11.39 -0.67
CA GLU A 93 7.92 -11.72 -1.25
C GLU A 93 7.87 -12.83 -2.32
N LYS A 94 6.88 -13.72 -2.24
CA LYS A 94 6.73 -14.88 -3.13
C LYS A 94 5.76 -14.62 -4.29
N GLY A 95 4.87 -13.63 -4.15
CA GLY A 95 3.87 -13.29 -5.16
C GLY A 95 2.51 -13.93 -4.89
N LEU A 96 1.83 -14.38 -5.94
CA LEU A 96 0.50 -14.98 -5.85
C LEU A 96 0.61 -16.48 -5.57
N LEU A 97 -0.05 -16.94 -4.52
CA LEU A 97 -0.02 -18.32 -4.04
C LEU A 97 -1.43 -18.93 -4.06
N LYS A 98 -1.48 -20.26 -4.23
CA LYS A 98 -2.65 -21.09 -3.91
C LYS A 98 -2.30 -21.95 -2.71
N VAL A 99 -3.19 -21.96 -1.73
CA VAL A 99 -3.11 -22.78 -0.52
C VAL A 99 -4.28 -23.75 -0.54
N GLY A 100 -4.02 -25.05 -0.45
CA GLY A 100 -5.07 -26.07 -0.35
C GLY A 100 -4.65 -27.18 0.60
N GLU A 101 -5.47 -28.22 0.71
CA GLU A 101 -5.18 -29.39 1.55
C GLU A 101 -3.85 -30.07 1.20
N ASP A 102 -3.44 -30.01 -0.07
CA ASP A 102 -2.16 -30.56 -0.55
C ASP A 102 -0.94 -29.65 -0.29
N GLY A 103 -1.14 -28.50 0.37
CA GLY A 103 -0.12 -27.51 0.71
C GLY A 103 -0.14 -26.24 -0.15
N VAL A 104 1.02 -25.59 -0.26
CA VAL A 104 1.17 -24.26 -0.87
C VAL A 104 1.85 -24.33 -2.24
N THR A 105 1.21 -23.77 -3.27
CA THR A 105 1.73 -23.67 -4.64
C THR A 105 1.90 -22.20 -5.03
N VAL A 106 3.04 -21.86 -5.62
CA VAL A 106 3.27 -20.52 -6.19
C VAL A 106 2.63 -20.46 -7.58
N LEU A 107 1.63 -19.60 -7.77
CA LEU A 107 0.99 -19.37 -9.06
C LEU A 107 1.76 -18.35 -9.89
N VAL A 108 2.14 -17.22 -9.28
CA VAL A 108 2.86 -16.14 -9.96
C VAL A 108 3.95 -15.59 -9.06
N SER A 109 5.21 -15.72 -9.49
CA SER A 109 6.37 -15.11 -8.83
C SER A 109 7.05 -14.03 -9.66
N HIS A 110 6.79 -14.02 -10.97
CA HIS A 110 7.41 -13.11 -11.93
C HIS A 110 6.40 -12.64 -12.96
N VAL A 111 6.56 -11.39 -13.40
CA VAL A 111 5.79 -10.82 -14.51
C VAL A 111 6.75 -10.11 -15.44
N ASN A 112 6.66 -10.39 -16.75
CA ASN A 112 7.58 -9.86 -17.76
C ASN A 112 9.07 -10.07 -17.41
N GLY A 113 9.41 -11.22 -16.82
CA GLY A 113 10.78 -11.55 -16.39
C GLY A 113 11.26 -10.87 -15.11
N SER A 114 10.46 -9.99 -14.50
CA SER A 114 10.78 -9.31 -13.25
C SER A 114 10.12 -10.02 -12.06
N LYS A 115 10.86 -10.22 -10.98
CA LYS A 115 10.33 -10.82 -9.74
C LYS A 115 9.30 -9.87 -9.10
N LEU A 116 8.19 -10.42 -8.62
CA LEU A 116 7.26 -9.71 -7.74
C LEU A 116 7.92 -9.44 -6.38
N ARG A 117 7.82 -8.20 -5.90
CA ARG A 117 8.48 -7.75 -4.65
C ARG A 117 7.54 -7.44 -3.51
N PHE A 118 6.29 -7.13 -3.84
CA PHE A 118 5.30 -6.68 -2.87
C PHE A 118 3.90 -6.89 -3.42
N ALA A 119 3.50 -8.16 -3.59
CA ALA A 119 2.10 -8.48 -3.88
C ALA A 119 1.28 -8.22 -2.61
N ASP A 120 0.14 -7.52 -2.76
CA ASP A 120 -0.56 -6.93 -1.62
C ASP A 120 -1.97 -7.49 -1.50
N ASP A 121 -2.87 -7.18 -2.43
CA ASP A 121 -4.27 -7.61 -2.37
C ASP A 121 -4.70 -8.38 -3.63
N VAL A 122 -5.71 -9.24 -3.50
CA VAL A 122 -6.22 -10.08 -4.60
C VAL A 122 -7.74 -10.21 -4.57
N ILE A 123 -8.35 -10.18 -5.75
CA ILE A 123 -9.77 -10.46 -5.97
C ILE A 123 -9.96 -11.39 -7.17
N GLU A 124 -10.89 -12.32 -7.05
CA GLU A 124 -11.33 -13.17 -8.17
C GLU A 124 -12.54 -12.55 -8.86
N ALA A 125 -12.53 -12.52 -10.19
CA ALA A 125 -13.66 -12.16 -11.02
C ALA A 125 -14.51 -13.40 -11.39
N SER A 126 -15.75 -13.18 -11.79
CA SER A 126 -16.68 -14.24 -12.20
C SER A 126 -16.19 -15.09 -13.38
N ASP A 127 -15.21 -14.62 -14.15
CA ASP A 127 -14.55 -15.39 -15.21
C ASP A 127 -13.43 -16.33 -14.70
N GLY A 128 -13.20 -16.37 -13.38
CA GLY A 128 -12.10 -17.10 -12.72
C GLY A 128 -10.75 -16.38 -12.81
N GLY A 129 -10.70 -15.19 -13.42
CA GLY A 129 -9.51 -14.37 -13.50
C GLY A 129 -9.19 -13.73 -12.14
N LEU A 130 -7.93 -13.79 -11.75
CA LEU A 130 -7.43 -13.21 -10.50
C LEU A 130 -6.79 -11.85 -10.79
N TYR A 131 -7.34 -10.80 -10.22
CA TYR A 131 -6.75 -9.46 -10.24
C TYR A 131 -6.05 -9.22 -8.92
N PHE A 132 -4.77 -8.85 -8.95
CA PHE A 132 -4.02 -8.56 -7.74
C PHE A 132 -3.13 -7.34 -7.91
N SER A 133 -2.92 -6.65 -6.80
CA SER A 133 -2.05 -5.48 -6.73
C SER A 133 -0.62 -5.86 -6.39
N VAL A 134 0.29 -5.06 -6.91
CA VAL A 134 1.69 -5.05 -6.51
C VAL A 134 1.97 -3.64 -6.01
N ALA A 135 2.13 -3.48 -4.71
CA ALA A 135 2.34 -2.18 -4.06
C ALA A 135 3.56 -1.47 -4.63
N SER A 136 4.69 -2.18 -4.72
CA SER A 136 5.89 -1.64 -5.33
C SER A 136 6.65 -2.72 -6.10
N THR A 137 7.05 -2.37 -7.32
CA THR A 137 7.98 -3.16 -8.13
C THR A 137 9.44 -2.97 -7.73
N LYS A 138 9.73 -2.01 -6.83
CA LYS A 138 11.09 -1.65 -6.44
C LYS A 138 11.42 -2.00 -4.99
N PHE A 139 10.54 -1.69 -4.04
CA PHE A 139 10.76 -1.93 -2.63
C PHE A 139 9.88 -3.06 -2.10
N GLU A 140 10.44 -3.84 -1.18
CA GLU A 140 9.75 -4.94 -0.50
C GLU A 140 9.06 -4.41 0.77
N LEU A 141 8.17 -5.22 1.36
CA LEU A 141 7.38 -4.85 2.55
C LEU A 141 8.24 -4.23 3.66
N HIS A 142 9.36 -4.86 4.04
CA HIS A 142 10.21 -4.36 5.11
C HIS A 142 10.86 -2.98 4.81
N ASN A 143 10.84 -2.55 3.54
CA ASN A 143 11.36 -1.28 3.05
C ASN A 143 10.26 -0.36 2.48
N TRP A 144 8.98 -0.59 2.80
CA TRP A 144 7.86 0.21 2.29
C TRP A 144 8.05 1.73 2.52
N TYR A 145 8.71 2.11 3.62
CA TYR A 145 9.01 3.50 3.94
C TYR A 145 9.95 4.17 2.92
N LEU A 146 10.74 3.39 2.18
CA LEU A 146 11.56 3.90 1.08
C LEU A 146 10.71 4.25 -0.14
N ASP A 147 9.58 3.56 -0.35
CA ASP A 147 8.66 3.84 -1.45
C ASP A 147 7.96 5.19 -1.25
N VAL A 148 7.44 5.43 -0.03
CA VAL A 148 6.91 6.76 0.32
C VAL A 148 8.00 7.83 0.24
N LEU A 149 9.22 7.54 0.73
CA LEU A 149 10.36 8.44 0.59
C LEU A 149 10.85 8.58 -0.85
N GLU A 150 10.55 7.70 -1.78
CA GLU A 150 10.84 7.95 -3.19
C GLU A 150 9.74 8.80 -3.81
N ALA A 151 8.49 8.56 -3.41
CA ALA A 151 7.29 9.15 -4.02
C ALA A 151 7.31 8.96 -5.54
N LYS A 152 7.44 7.71 -5.98
CA LYS A 152 7.34 7.33 -7.38
C LYS A 152 6.29 6.25 -7.57
N PRO A 153 5.62 6.25 -8.73
CA PRO A 153 4.55 5.30 -8.99
C PRO A 153 5.14 3.94 -9.41
N HIS A 154 5.54 3.14 -8.43
CA HIS A 154 6.12 1.81 -8.65
C HIS A 154 5.09 0.68 -8.63
N GLY A 155 3.82 0.98 -8.33
CA GLY A 155 2.77 -0.01 -8.20
C GLY A 155 2.18 -0.46 -9.52
N GLN A 156 1.57 -1.64 -9.51
CA GLN A 156 0.93 -2.28 -10.66
C GLN A 156 -0.37 -2.98 -10.26
N LEU A 157 -1.29 -3.09 -11.22
CA LEU A 157 -2.41 -4.03 -11.18
C LEU A 157 -2.11 -5.14 -12.18
N ILE A 158 -2.26 -6.39 -11.76
CA ILE A 158 -1.91 -7.57 -12.56
C ILE A 158 -3.15 -8.45 -12.67
N LYS A 159 -3.37 -9.05 -13.85
CA LYS A 159 -4.35 -10.12 -14.06
C LYS A 159 -3.61 -11.43 -14.29
N TYR A 160 -3.99 -12.46 -13.56
CA TYR A 160 -3.62 -13.86 -13.79
C TYR A 160 -4.86 -14.64 -14.22
N ASP A 161 -4.74 -15.43 -15.28
CA ASP A 161 -5.78 -16.36 -15.75
C ASP A 161 -5.36 -17.80 -15.44
N PRO A 162 -5.99 -18.46 -14.45
CA PRO A 162 -5.68 -19.84 -14.09
C PRO A 162 -5.92 -20.85 -15.22
N SER A 163 -6.81 -20.55 -16.17
CA SER A 163 -7.19 -21.48 -17.24
C SER A 163 -6.12 -21.58 -18.34
N SER A 164 -5.46 -20.46 -18.64
CA SER A 164 -4.41 -20.35 -19.65
C SER A 164 -3.01 -20.28 -19.03
N ASN A 165 -2.92 -20.11 -17.71
CA ASN A 165 -1.70 -19.82 -16.97
C ASN A 165 -0.98 -18.56 -17.48
N GLU A 166 -1.73 -17.60 -18.02
CA GLU A 166 -1.21 -16.33 -18.52
C GLU A 166 -1.26 -15.25 -17.44
N THR A 167 -0.25 -14.39 -17.42
CA THR A 167 -0.18 -13.22 -16.53
C THR A 167 0.06 -11.96 -17.33
N SER A 168 -0.65 -10.89 -17.03
CA SER A 168 -0.50 -9.60 -17.72
C SER A 168 -0.58 -8.41 -16.75
N VAL A 169 0.23 -7.38 -17.03
CA VAL A 169 0.11 -6.09 -16.34
C VAL A 169 -1.07 -5.34 -16.94
N VAL A 170 -2.08 -5.08 -16.12
CA VAL A 170 -3.33 -4.41 -16.51
C VAL A 170 -3.19 -2.90 -16.41
N LEU A 171 -2.58 -2.43 -15.31
CA LEU A 171 -2.20 -1.04 -15.10
C LEU A 171 -0.79 -0.98 -14.51
N ASP A 172 -0.02 0.00 -14.96
CA ASP A 172 1.28 0.33 -14.40
C ASP A 172 1.27 1.75 -13.82
N LYS A 173 2.36 2.11 -13.13
CA LYS A 173 2.58 3.46 -12.62
C LYS A 173 1.48 3.92 -11.66
N LEU A 174 1.15 3.05 -10.71
CA LEU A 174 0.31 3.38 -9.56
C LEU A 174 1.18 3.82 -8.38
N ALA A 175 0.74 4.83 -7.64
CA ALA A 175 1.41 5.34 -6.45
C ALA A 175 1.09 4.45 -5.24
N PHE A 176 1.79 3.33 -5.15
CA PHE A 176 1.61 2.27 -4.16
C PHE A 176 0.23 1.62 -4.27
N ALA A 177 0.14 0.64 -5.18
CA ALA A 177 -1.11 -0.06 -5.48
C ALA A 177 -1.46 -1.02 -4.34
N ASN A 178 -2.50 -0.68 -3.59
CA ASN A 178 -2.85 -1.36 -2.36
C ASN A 178 -4.09 -2.23 -2.57
N GLY A 179 -5.20 -1.99 -1.86
CA GLY A 179 -6.41 -2.78 -2.02
C GLY A 179 -7.05 -2.76 -3.42
N VAL A 180 -7.62 -3.88 -3.82
CA VAL A 180 -8.40 -4.07 -5.06
C VAL A 180 -9.79 -4.63 -4.77
N ALA A 181 -10.81 -4.10 -5.45
CA ALA A 181 -12.17 -4.64 -5.35
C ALA A 181 -12.92 -4.55 -6.66
N LEU A 182 -13.68 -5.59 -7.00
CA LEU A 182 -14.62 -5.55 -8.11
C LEU A 182 -15.91 -4.83 -7.72
N SER A 183 -16.48 -4.12 -8.68
CA SER A 183 -17.86 -3.66 -8.61
C SER A 183 -18.83 -4.84 -8.60
N LYS A 184 -20.05 -4.59 -8.10
CA LYS A 184 -21.10 -5.60 -7.98
C LYS A 184 -21.44 -6.31 -9.29
N GLU A 185 -21.41 -5.57 -10.40
CA GLU A 185 -21.72 -6.09 -11.74
C GLU A 185 -20.44 -6.42 -12.54
N GLU A 186 -19.26 -6.33 -11.90
CA GLU A 186 -17.94 -6.51 -12.51
C GLU A 186 -17.70 -5.64 -13.77
N ASP A 187 -18.36 -4.48 -13.86
CA ASP A 187 -18.21 -3.55 -14.98
C ASP A 187 -16.95 -2.68 -14.84
N TYR A 188 -16.46 -2.51 -13.61
CA TYR A 188 -15.16 -1.94 -13.28
C TYR A 188 -14.53 -2.59 -12.03
N LEU A 189 -13.23 -2.40 -11.88
CA LEU A 189 -12.44 -2.69 -10.70
C LEU A 189 -12.01 -1.37 -10.05
N VAL A 190 -11.96 -1.32 -8.71
CA VAL A 190 -11.39 -0.20 -7.95
C VAL A 190 -10.03 -0.62 -7.41
N ILE A 191 -9.03 0.25 -7.58
CA ILE A 191 -7.67 0.08 -7.05
C ILE A 191 -7.30 1.31 -6.22
N CYS A 192 -6.78 1.11 -5.01
CA CYS A 192 -6.38 2.21 -4.15
C CYS A 192 -4.88 2.55 -4.28
N GLU A 193 -4.58 3.85 -4.34
CA GLU A 193 -3.23 4.39 -4.37
C GLU A 193 -2.93 5.08 -3.03
N THR A 194 -2.16 4.39 -2.20
CA THR A 194 -1.87 4.80 -0.81
C THR A 194 -1.26 6.19 -0.75
N TRP A 195 -0.25 6.47 -1.59
CA TRP A 195 0.51 7.72 -1.51
C TRP A 195 -0.16 8.93 -2.13
N THR A 196 -1.18 8.73 -2.97
CA THR A 196 -1.94 9.81 -3.60
C THR A 196 -3.32 10.01 -2.99
N TYR A 197 -3.64 9.32 -1.88
CA TYR A 197 -4.87 9.49 -1.11
C TYR A 197 -6.13 9.39 -1.97
N ARG A 198 -6.14 8.43 -2.91
CA ARG A 198 -7.23 8.24 -3.86
C ARG A 198 -7.38 6.77 -4.22
N CYS A 199 -8.50 6.44 -4.83
CA CYS A 199 -8.68 5.18 -5.54
C CYS A 199 -9.16 5.47 -6.98
N LEU A 200 -8.78 4.61 -7.91
CA LEU A 200 -9.12 4.70 -9.33
C LEU A 200 -10.14 3.62 -9.69
N LYS A 201 -11.02 3.92 -10.65
CA LYS A 201 -11.78 2.92 -11.39
C LYS A 201 -10.97 2.50 -12.61
N TYR A 202 -10.92 1.20 -12.84
CA TYR A 202 -10.47 0.57 -14.08
C TYR A 202 -11.66 -0.13 -14.74
N TRP A 203 -12.05 0.33 -15.93
CA TRP A 203 -13.21 -0.22 -16.61
C TRP A 203 -12.92 -1.60 -17.22
N LEU A 204 -13.77 -2.57 -16.89
CA LEU A 204 -13.72 -3.96 -17.37
C LEU A 204 -14.74 -4.22 -18.49
N ASN A 205 -15.83 -3.42 -18.52
CA ASN A 205 -16.87 -3.56 -19.53
C ASN A 205 -16.34 -3.33 -20.96
N ARG A 206 -17.02 -3.91 -21.96
CA ARG A 206 -16.56 -3.90 -23.36
C ARG A 206 -16.43 -2.51 -23.98
N VAL A 207 -17.17 -1.52 -23.49
CA VAL A 207 -17.24 -0.19 -24.11
C VAL A 207 -16.05 0.67 -23.72
N LYS A 208 -15.67 0.62 -22.44
CA LYS A 208 -14.58 1.44 -21.86
C LYS A 208 -13.37 0.62 -21.44
N LYS A 209 -13.27 -0.65 -21.86
CA LYS A 209 -12.24 -1.58 -21.37
C LYS A 209 -10.85 -0.96 -21.46
N GLY A 210 -10.14 -0.91 -20.33
CA GLY A 210 -8.79 -0.34 -20.28
C GLY A 210 -8.74 1.13 -19.87
N GLU A 211 -9.85 1.85 -19.88
CA GLU A 211 -9.91 3.22 -19.40
C GLU A 211 -9.83 3.28 -17.87
N THR A 212 -9.22 4.36 -17.38
CA THR A 212 -9.17 4.68 -15.96
C THR A 212 -9.80 6.02 -15.67
N GLU A 213 -10.47 6.14 -14.52
CA GLU A 213 -10.99 7.40 -14.00
C GLU A 213 -10.83 7.44 -12.48
N ILE A 214 -10.89 8.64 -11.90
CA ILE A 214 -10.84 8.79 -10.44
C ILE A 214 -12.13 8.25 -9.85
N PHE A 215 -12.03 7.26 -8.96
CA PHE A 215 -13.18 6.79 -8.19
C PHE A 215 -13.51 7.78 -7.09
N ILE A 216 -12.49 8.07 -6.28
CA ILE A 216 -12.51 9.01 -5.18
C ILE A 216 -11.10 9.52 -4.99
N GLU A 217 -10.96 10.81 -4.71
CA GLU A 217 -9.68 11.44 -4.38
C GLU A 217 -9.82 12.23 -3.09
N ASN A 218 -8.70 12.79 -2.61
CA ASN A 218 -8.69 13.66 -1.44
C ASN A 218 -9.18 12.94 -0.16
N LEU A 219 -8.86 11.65 -0.04
CA LEU A 219 -9.20 10.86 1.13
C LEU A 219 -8.56 11.45 2.41
N PRO A 220 -9.25 11.35 3.56
CA PRO A 220 -8.77 11.88 4.84
C PRO A 220 -7.64 11.07 5.49
N GLY A 221 -7.23 9.98 4.84
CA GLY A 221 -6.13 9.10 5.22
C GLY A 221 -5.67 8.31 3.99
N ALA A 222 -4.51 7.69 4.09
CA ALA A 222 -3.96 6.87 3.02
C ALA A 222 -4.79 5.58 2.91
N PRO A 223 -5.36 5.27 1.73
CA PRO A 223 -6.16 4.08 1.57
C PRO A 223 -5.31 2.81 1.59
N ASP A 224 -5.91 1.78 2.17
CA ASP A 224 -5.35 0.44 2.31
C ASP A 224 -6.31 -0.55 1.62
N ASN A 225 -6.75 -1.60 2.33
CA ASN A 225 -7.72 -2.56 1.82
C ASN A 225 -9.08 -1.91 1.48
N ILE A 226 -9.69 -2.39 0.41
CA ILE A 226 -11.03 -2.01 -0.06
C ILE A 226 -11.89 -3.25 -0.25
N ASN A 227 -13.15 -3.21 0.19
CA ASN A 227 -14.07 -4.33 0.07
C ASN A 227 -15.46 -3.87 -0.39
N LEU A 228 -16.06 -4.64 -1.31
CA LEU A 228 -17.43 -4.41 -1.77
C LEU A 228 -18.44 -4.73 -0.65
N ALA A 229 -19.38 -3.83 -0.42
CA ALA A 229 -20.50 -4.02 0.48
C ALA A 229 -21.72 -4.61 -0.26
N PRO A 230 -22.64 -5.30 0.43
CA PRO A 230 -23.82 -5.92 -0.21
C PRO A 230 -24.73 -4.94 -0.99
N ASP A 231 -24.74 -3.67 -0.59
CA ASP A 231 -25.51 -2.60 -1.23
C ASP A 231 -24.82 -1.98 -2.46
N GLY A 232 -23.63 -2.46 -2.83
CA GLY A 232 -22.84 -1.96 -3.96
C GLY A 232 -21.96 -0.76 -3.62
N SER A 233 -21.92 -0.33 -2.35
CA SER A 233 -20.90 0.60 -1.85
C SER A 233 -19.59 -0.13 -1.53
N PHE A 234 -18.55 0.60 -1.17
CA PHE A 234 -17.24 0.06 -0.82
C PHE A 234 -16.82 0.52 0.57
N TRP A 235 -16.22 -0.36 1.35
CA TRP A 235 -15.53 -0.02 2.59
C TRP A 235 -14.05 0.12 2.30
N ILE A 236 -13.45 1.24 2.70
CA ILE A 236 -12.03 1.52 2.49
C ILE A 236 -11.41 1.77 3.86
N ALA A 237 -10.42 0.95 4.23
CA ALA A 237 -9.59 1.18 5.39
C ALA A 237 -8.61 2.32 5.11
N LEU A 238 -8.47 3.24 6.05
CA LEU A 238 -7.57 4.39 5.94
C LEU A 238 -6.66 4.44 7.17
N PHE A 239 -5.36 4.62 6.93
CA PHE A 239 -4.38 4.92 7.97
C PHE A 239 -3.80 6.32 7.80
N GLN A 240 -3.23 6.86 8.87
CA GLN A 240 -2.54 8.15 8.84
C GLN A 240 -1.05 7.93 9.10
N LEU A 241 -0.22 8.53 8.24
CA LEU A 241 1.20 8.74 8.52
C LEU A 241 1.39 10.03 9.35
N THR A 242 2.46 10.07 10.14
CA THR A 242 2.28 10.49 11.55
C THR A 242 3.07 11.67 12.03
N SER A 243 3.88 12.16 11.12
CA SER A 243 3.82 13.57 10.83
C SER A 243 3.11 13.68 9.49
N ASP A 244 2.73 14.88 9.12
CA ASP A 244 2.73 15.23 7.73
C ASP A 244 4.07 14.76 7.12
N GLY A 245 4.14 13.53 6.57
CA GLY A 245 5.34 12.98 5.94
C GLY A 245 5.87 13.95 4.88
N ARG A 246 5.02 14.88 4.44
CA ARG A 246 5.33 16.17 3.83
C ARG A 246 6.64 16.83 4.28
N PHE A 247 7.02 16.89 5.57
CA PHE A 247 8.31 17.51 5.95
C PHE A 247 9.50 16.77 5.31
N VAL A 248 9.47 15.44 5.21
CA VAL A 248 10.53 14.70 4.49
C VAL A 248 10.50 14.94 2.98
N HIS A 249 9.37 15.38 2.42
CA HIS A 249 9.26 15.85 1.04
C HIS A 249 9.65 17.32 0.83
N THR A 250 9.68 18.15 1.88
CA THR A 250 10.09 19.57 1.76
C THR A 250 11.58 19.77 1.49
N SER A 251 12.42 18.78 1.82
CA SER A 251 13.87 18.85 1.64
C SER A 251 14.40 17.56 1.03
N LYS A 252 14.89 17.65 -0.22
CA LYS A 252 15.51 16.53 -0.94
C LYS A 252 16.66 15.91 -0.13
N VAL A 253 17.54 16.75 0.42
CA VAL A 253 18.69 16.29 1.23
C VAL A 253 18.23 15.51 2.45
N PHE A 254 17.19 16.01 3.14
CA PHE A 254 16.67 15.33 4.33
C PHE A 254 16.02 13.99 3.98
N LYS A 255 15.29 13.91 2.86
CA LYS A 255 14.72 12.67 2.33
C LYS A 255 15.79 11.59 2.13
N HIS A 256 16.88 11.94 1.44
CA HIS A 256 17.99 11.01 1.21
C HIS A 256 18.72 10.65 2.51
N LEU A 257 18.88 11.59 3.44
CA LEU A 257 19.47 11.31 4.75
C LEU A 257 18.64 10.30 5.55
N VAL A 258 17.30 10.45 5.57
CA VAL A 258 16.38 9.51 6.22
C VAL A 258 16.43 8.15 5.53
N ALA A 259 16.41 8.12 4.20
CA ALA A 259 16.50 6.90 3.41
C ALA A 259 17.81 6.13 3.63
N SER A 260 18.92 6.84 3.91
CA SER A 260 20.24 6.23 4.16
C SER A 260 20.45 5.77 5.61
N SER A 261 19.50 5.99 6.53
CA SER A 261 19.65 5.59 7.93
C SER A 261 18.36 5.01 8.52
N PRO A 262 18.30 3.68 8.75
CA PRO A 262 17.13 3.04 9.34
C PRO A 262 16.73 3.57 10.72
N ARG A 263 17.69 4.16 11.45
CA ARG A 263 17.43 4.78 12.76
C ARG A 263 16.60 6.06 12.65
N LEU A 264 16.73 6.80 11.54
CA LEU A 264 15.97 8.03 11.29
C LEU A 264 14.54 7.75 10.87
N ILE A 265 14.23 6.53 10.39
CA ILE A 265 12.85 6.10 10.13
C ILE A 265 12.01 6.14 11.41
N LYS A 266 12.63 5.95 12.60
CA LYS A 266 11.89 6.09 13.87
C LYS A 266 11.28 7.48 14.05
N LEU A 267 11.84 8.51 13.39
CA LEU A 267 11.26 9.85 13.34
C LEU A 267 9.98 9.90 12.49
N MET A 268 9.81 8.96 11.56
CA MET A 268 8.60 8.72 10.75
C MET A 268 7.65 7.68 11.37
N ASN A 269 8.14 6.72 12.18
CA ASN A 269 7.35 5.62 12.78
C ASN A 269 6.41 6.05 13.92
N GLY A 270 6.09 7.34 14.04
CA GLY A 270 5.21 7.81 15.09
C GLY A 270 3.75 7.47 14.87
N VAL A 271 3.39 6.26 14.38
CA VAL A 271 2.00 5.88 14.03
C VAL A 271 1.00 6.40 15.08
N TYR A 272 0.36 7.56 14.84
CA TYR A 272 -0.86 7.98 15.48
C TYR A 272 -1.72 6.72 15.51
N ARG A 273 -2.00 6.27 16.72
CA ARG A 273 -2.98 5.24 16.99
C ARG A 273 -4.31 5.84 16.54
N LYS A 274 -4.58 5.78 15.24
CA LYS A 274 -5.71 6.37 14.56
C LYS A 274 -6.06 5.44 13.42
N ALA A 275 -7.27 4.93 13.49
CA ALA A 275 -7.84 4.12 12.45
C ALA A 275 -9.07 4.83 11.93
N MET A 276 -9.29 4.73 10.62
CA MET A 276 -10.49 5.22 9.99
C MET A 276 -10.96 4.20 8.96
N VAL A 277 -12.26 4.02 8.88
CA VAL A 277 -12.89 3.30 7.78
C VAL A 277 -13.97 4.19 7.20
N VAL A 278 -13.96 4.36 5.87
CA VAL A 278 -15.00 5.10 5.15
C VAL A 278 -15.82 4.15 4.30
N ASN A 279 -17.10 4.45 4.17
CA ASN A 279 -18.00 3.79 3.24
C ASN A 279 -18.25 4.73 2.06
N VAL A 280 -17.94 4.29 0.86
CA VAL A 280 -17.97 5.08 -0.37
C VAL A 280 -19.00 4.48 -1.32
N ALA A 281 -19.99 5.27 -1.74
CA ALA A 281 -20.97 4.85 -2.73
C ALA A 281 -20.30 4.62 -4.11
N ALA A 282 -20.98 3.90 -5.01
CA ALA A 282 -20.48 3.62 -6.36
C ALA A 282 -20.20 4.88 -7.22
N ASP A 283 -20.74 6.04 -6.83
CA ASP A 283 -20.48 7.34 -7.46
C ASP A 283 -19.26 8.08 -6.87
N GLY A 284 -18.50 7.43 -5.96
CA GLY A 284 -17.30 8.00 -5.37
C GLY A 284 -17.54 8.88 -4.15
N LYS A 285 -18.78 8.98 -3.64
CA LYS A 285 -19.09 9.82 -2.46
C LYS A 285 -19.00 9.02 -1.16
N ILE A 286 -18.35 9.59 -0.17
CA ILE A 286 -18.35 9.04 1.19
C ILE A 286 -19.74 9.22 1.81
N ILE A 287 -20.37 8.11 2.18
CA ILE A 287 -21.69 8.07 2.79
C ILE A 287 -21.64 7.77 4.30
N ARG A 288 -20.60 7.08 4.77
CA ARG A 288 -20.36 6.82 6.21
C ARG A 288 -18.89 6.88 6.53
N LYS A 289 -18.59 7.17 7.79
CA LYS A 289 -17.22 7.19 8.32
C LYS A 289 -17.23 6.71 9.77
N PHE A 290 -16.24 5.92 10.12
CA PHE A 290 -15.99 5.45 11.47
C PHE A 290 -14.56 5.79 11.82
N ASP A 291 -14.35 6.51 12.92
CA ASP A 291 -13.02 6.91 13.38
C ASP A 291 -12.71 6.30 14.76
N ASP A 292 -11.43 6.05 14.99
CA ASP A 292 -10.83 5.86 16.32
C ASP A 292 -9.70 6.87 16.51
N PRO A 293 -10.01 8.15 16.82
CA PRO A 293 -9.03 9.25 16.81
C PRO A 293 -7.95 9.13 17.90
N ASN A 294 -8.17 8.27 18.89
CA ASN A 294 -7.26 8.03 20.00
C ASN A 294 -6.64 6.63 19.95
N GLY A 295 -7.05 5.80 18.98
CA GLY A 295 -6.54 4.45 18.77
C GLY A 295 -6.74 3.54 19.96
N LYS A 296 -7.91 3.66 20.59
CA LYS A 296 -8.29 2.87 21.76
C LYS A 296 -8.56 1.41 21.38
N VAL A 297 -9.05 1.17 20.17
CA VAL A 297 -9.31 -0.19 19.65
C VAL A 297 -8.05 -0.72 18.99
N ILE A 298 -7.37 0.11 18.20
CA ILE A 298 -6.16 -0.27 17.47
C ILE A 298 -4.92 0.23 18.23
N THR A 299 -4.77 -0.21 19.47
CA THR A 299 -3.47 -0.18 20.17
C THR A 299 -2.61 -1.31 19.63
N LEU A 300 -1.55 -0.94 18.89
CA LEU A 300 -0.35 -1.75 18.64
C LEU A 300 0.64 -1.58 19.80
#